data_AF-A0A534V6R3-F1
#
_entry.id   AF-A0A534V6R3-F1
#
_cell.length_a   1.000
_cell.length_b   1.000
_cell.length_c   1.000
_cell.angle_alpha   90.00
_cell.angle_beta   90.00
_cell.angle_gamma   90.00
#
_symmetry.space_group_name_H-M   'P 1'
#
loop_
_entity.id
_entity.type
_entity.pdbx_description
1 polymer ?
#
loop_
_entity_poly.entity_id
_entity_poly.type
_entity_poly.pdbx_seq_one_letter_code
_entity_poly.pdbx_strand_id
1 'polypeptide(L)' 'MEPEISNHYHEIQYAKETFHAAMCHRCGAKMFPADLLEAHMDRHELKDMYLQSELKKLQYSMNRMR' A
#
# COMPACT_ATOMS: atom_id res chain seq x y z
N MET A 1 23.71 17.55 18.34
CA MET A 1 22.25 17.56 18.10
C MET A 1 22.06 17.12 16.67
N GLU A 2 21.52 15.93 16.48
CA GLU A 2 21.17 15.41 15.15
C GLU A 2 19.92 16.14 14.65
N PRO A 3 19.78 16.43 13.35
CA PRO A 3 18.62 17.15 12.85
C PRO A 3 17.38 16.25 12.95
N GLU A 4 16.39 16.71 13.71
CA GLU A 4 15.09 16.10 13.79
C GLU A 4 14.43 16.15 12.41
N ILE A 5 14.39 15.02 11.70
CA ILE A 5 13.64 14.90 10.45
C ILE A 5 12.15 14.82 10.83
N SER A 6 11.62 15.95 11.26
CA SER A 6 10.20 16.17 11.52
C SER A 6 9.51 16.35 10.17
N ASN A 7 9.33 15.25 9.44
CA ASN A 7 8.68 15.23 8.13
C ASN A 7 7.14 15.24 8.30
N HIS A 8 6.64 16.28 8.97
CA HIS A 8 5.23 16.43 9.40
C HIS A 8 4.28 16.95 8.31
N TYR A 9 4.68 16.99 7.04
CA TYR A 9 3.81 17.45 5.96
C TYR A 9 2.75 16.37 5.65
N HIS A 10 1.59 16.50 6.30
CA HIS A 10 0.39 15.68 6.11
C HIS A 10 -0.57 16.33 5.11
N GLU A 11 -0.14 17.37 4.39
CA GLU A 11 -1.02 18.18 3.56
C GLU A 11 -0.26 18.68 2.32
N ILE A 12 -0.94 18.67 1.18
CA ILE A 12 -0.48 19.34 -0.04
C ILE A 12 -1.53 20.36 -0.47
N GLN A 13 -1.09 21.51 -0.99
CA GLN A 13 -1.98 22.51 -1.56
C GLN A 13 -1.91 22.45 -3.08
N TYR A 14 -3.07 22.31 -3.72
CA TYR A 14 -3.19 22.33 -5.17
C TYR A 14 -4.50 23.02 -5.56
N ALA A 15 -4.48 23.90 -6.56
CA ALA A 15 -5.67 24.61 -7.04
C ALA A 15 -6.47 25.38 -5.96
N LYS A 16 -5.81 25.91 -4.92
CA LYS A 16 -6.40 26.54 -3.72
C LYS A 16 -7.15 25.57 -2.79
N GLU A 17 -7.02 24.27 -2.99
CA GLU A 17 -7.53 23.23 -2.12
C GLU A 17 -6.40 22.56 -1.33
N THR A 18 -6.70 22.16 -0.09
CA THR A 18 -5.78 21.42 0.78
C THR A 18 -6.16 19.95 0.78
N PHE A 19 -5.24 19.09 0.39
CA PHE A 19 -5.42 17.65 0.38
C PHE A 19 -4.66 17.03 1.55
N HIS A 20 -5.37 16.36 2.45
CA HIS A 20 -4.76 15.63 3.56
C HIS A 20 -4.16 14.30 3.08
N ALA A 21 -3.00 13.97 3.64
CA ALA A 21 -2.27 12.74 3.40
C ALA A 21 -2.89 11.59 4.19
N ALA A 22 -3.15 10.47 3.53
CA ALA A 22 -3.29 9.19 4.19
C ALA A 22 -2.03 8.35 3.97
N MET A 23 -1.53 7.72 5.03
CA MET A 23 -0.39 6.81 4.94
C MET A 23 -0.89 5.36 4.99
N CYS A 24 -0.46 4.56 4.02
CA CYS A 24 -0.68 3.13 4.06
C CYS A 24 0.18 2.50 5.15
N HIS A 25 -0.44 1.86 6.15
CA HIS A 25 0.28 1.15 7.22
C HIS A 25 1.08 -0.07 6.72
N ARG A 26 0.75 -0.59 5.53
CA ARG A 26 1.31 -1.84 5.01
C ARG A 26 2.59 -1.62 4.23
N CYS A 27 2.64 -0.59 3.40
CA CYS A 27 3.80 -0.30 2.54
C CYS A 27 4.40 1.10 2.75
N GLY A 28 3.83 1.92 3.63
CA GLY A 28 4.32 3.27 3.93
C GLY A 28 4.00 4.31 2.85
N ALA A 29 3.28 3.95 1.79
CA ALA A 29 2.92 4.88 0.72
C ALA A 29 2.01 6.01 1.25
N LYS A 30 2.33 7.25 0.89
CA LYS A 30 1.51 8.43 1.17
C LYS A 30 0.58 8.70 -0.02
N MET A 31 -0.68 9.02 0.25
CA MET A 31 -1.73 9.25 -0.74
C MET A 31 -2.49 10.54 -0.46
N PHE A 32 -2.89 11.22 -1.53
CA PHE A 32 -3.57 12.50 -1.51
C PHE A 32 -4.62 12.52 -2.64
N PRO A 33 -5.93 12.73 -2.37
CA PRO A 33 -6.58 12.81 -1.06
C PRO A 33 -6.54 11.49 -0.27
N ALA A 34 -6.89 11.58 1.01
CA ALA A 34 -7.00 10.43 1.91
C ALA A 34 -7.93 9.32 1.38
N ASP A 35 -8.98 9.68 0.62
CA ASP A 35 -9.94 8.75 0.05
C ASP A 35 -9.31 7.72 -0.91
N LEU A 36 -8.12 8.01 -1.45
CA LEU A 36 -7.38 7.05 -2.29
C LEU A 36 -6.76 5.90 -1.49
N LEU A 37 -6.72 5.98 -0.16
CA LEU A 37 -6.20 4.92 0.71
C LEU A 37 -7.04 3.64 0.59
N GLU A 38 -8.36 3.74 0.51
CA GLU A 38 -9.23 2.56 0.43
C GLU A 38 -8.97 1.79 -0.87
N ALA A 39 -9.04 2.45 -2.02
CA ALA A 39 -8.71 1.84 -3.32
C ALA A 39 -7.26 1.32 -3.40
N HIS A 40 -6.33 1.89 -2.62
CA HIS A 40 -4.99 1.35 -2.47
C HIS A 40 -4.95 0.07 -1.66
N MET A 41 -5.77 -0.06 -0.62
CA MET A 41 -5.88 -1.28 0.18
C MET A 41 -6.51 -2.43 -0.61
N ASP A 42 -7.52 -2.15 -1.44
CA ASP A 42 -8.09 -3.16 -2.35
C ASP A 42 -7.03 -3.78 -3.27
N ARG A 43 -6.11 -2.97 -3.79
CA ARG A 43 -5.00 -3.48 -4.63
C ARG A 43 -4.07 -4.42 -3.87
N HIS A 44 -3.89 -4.16 -2.58
CA HIS A 44 -3.10 -5.00 -1.70
C HIS A 44 -3.76 -6.35 -1.47
N GLU A 45 -5.07 -6.36 -1.22
CA GLU A 45 -5.85 -7.59 -1.06
C GLU A 45 -5.85 -8.44 -2.34
N LEU A 46 -6.10 -7.81 -3.50
CA LEU A 46 -6.07 -8.50 -4.79
C LEU A 46 -4.71 -9.17 -5.06
N LYS A 47 -3.62 -8.47 -4.75
CA LYS A 47 -2.27 -9.01 -4.89
C LYS A 47 -2.05 -10.23 -3.99
N ASP A 48 -2.53 -10.19 -2.75
CA ASP A 48 -2.41 -11.32 -1.83
C ASP A 48 -3.21 -12.52 -2.30
N MET A 49 -4.44 -12.32 -2.76
CA MET A 49 -5.27 -13.39 -3.32
C MET A 49 -4.60 -14.06 -4.52
N TYR A 50 -4.00 -13.25 -5.40
CA TYR A 50 -3.23 -13.77 -6.53
C TYR A 50 -2.03 -14.60 -6.07
N LEU A 51 -1.21 -14.07 -5.16
CA LEU A 51 -0.03 -14.77 -4.64
C LEU A 51 -0.41 -16.09 -3.95
N GLN A 52 -1.48 -16.11 -3.15
CA GLN A 52 -1.98 -17.33 -2.53
C GLN A 52 -2.42 -18.37 -3.57
N SER A 53 -3.06 -17.93 -4.65
CA SER A 53 -3.47 -18.80 -5.75
C SER A 53 -2.26 -19.42 -6.46
N GLU A 54 -1.23 -18.62 -6.73
CA GLU A 54 0.01 -19.10 -7.36
C GLU A 54 0.78 -20.08 -6.45
N LEU A 55 0.86 -19.80 -5.15
CA LEU A 55 1.46 -20.72 -4.18
C LEU A 55 0.74 -22.06 -4.14
N LYS A 56 -0.60 -22.07 -4.19
CA LYS A 56 -1.39 -23.30 -4.21
C LYS A 56 -1.13 -24.12 -5.48
N LYS A 57 -1.03 -23.47 -6.65
CA LYS A 57 -0.66 -24.14 -7.92
C LYS A 57 0.73 -24.73 -7.83
N LEU A 58 1.69 -23.97 -7.30
CA LEU A 58 3.06 -24.44 -7.12
C LEU A 58 3.12 -25.67 -6.21
N GLN A 59 2.45 -25.64 -5.06
CA GLN A 59 2.39 -26.76 -4.12
C GLN A 59 1.80 -28.01 -4.79
N TYR A 60 0.72 -27.86 -5.55
CA TYR A 60 0.12 -28.96 -6.28
C TYR A 60 1.05 -29.59 -7.31
N SER A 61 1.74 -28.76 -8.11
CA SER A 61 2.72 -29.23 -9.08
C SER A 61 3.89 -29.96 -8.40
N MET A 62 4.41 -29.40 -7.31
CA MET A 62 5.50 -30.03 -6.54
C MET A 62 5.11 -31.39 -5.97
N ASN A 63 3.89 -31.53 -5.44
CA ASN A 63 3.40 -32.81 -4.90
C ASN A 63 3.25 -33.90 -5.96
N ARG A 64 3.10 -33.54 -7.24
CA ARG A 64 2.99 -34.49 -8.36
C ARG A 64 4.33 -34.86 -8.99
N MET A 65 5.39 -34.13 -8.69
CA MET A 65 6.76 -34.44 -9.11
C MET A 65 7.47 -35.37 -8.12
N ARG A 66 6.79 -35.77 -7.05
CA ARG A 66 7.29 -36.64 -5.98
C ARG A 66 6.71 -38.04 -6.13
#